data_AF-A0A7J8LZX8-F1
#
_entry.id   AF-A0A7J8LZX8-F1
#
_cell.length_a   1.000
_cell.length_b   1.000
_cell.length_c   1.000
_cell.angle_alpha   90.00
_cell.angle_beta   90.00
_cell.angle_gamma   90.00
#
_symmetry.space_group_name_H-M   'P 1'
#
loop_
_entity.id
_entity.type
_entity.pdbx_description
1 polymer ?
#
loop_
_entity_poly.entity_id
_entity_poly.type
_entity_poly.pdbx_seq_one_letter_code
_entity_poly.pdbx_strand_id
1 'polypeptide(L)'
;MSLGDSWLVYKGESTSTNPLLCVRKSMNILNNKCLAYVIPGDNTSNRSNNVVYEIEGSYSQRSCSVYDDRRRLAAEIKKKEAVNGGVAYGNDIFRLVVQPGHIRTDFAMALVILLDQMFGSSRR
;
A
#
# COMPACT_ATOMS: atom_id res chain seq x y z
N MET A 1 3.46 22.23 -8.08
CA MET A 1 3.96 21.64 -6.81
C MET A 1 2.76 20.98 -6.14
N SER A 2 2.54 19.67 -6.34
CA SER A 2 1.39 18.98 -5.74
C SER A 2 1.64 18.79 -4.25
N LEU A 3 0.70 19.23 -3.40
CA LEU A 3 0.63 18.79 -2.01
C LEU A 3 0.47 17.26 -2.04
N GLY A 4 1.38 16.55 -1.37
CA GLY A 4 1.53 15.09 -1.53
C GLY A 4 0.20 14.35 -1.59
N ASP A 5 -0.02 13.63 -2.69
CA ASP A 5 -1.28 12.96 -2.97
C ASP A 5 -1.64 12.03 -1.79
N SER A 6 -2.89 12.14 -1.33
CA SER A 6 -3.44 11.33 -0.23
C SER A 6 -4.82 10.80 -0.58
N TRP A 7 -5.12 9.62 -0.07
CA TRP A 7 -6.34 8.88 -0.33
C TRP A 7 -7.00 8.52 0.99
N LEU A 8 -8.32 8.61 1.04
CA LEU A 8 -9.12 8.25 2.19
C LEU A 8 -9.90 6.97 1.89
N VAL A 9 -9.82 6.00 2.79
CA VAL A 9 -10.51 4.71 2.68
C VAL A 9 -11.71 4.72 3.61
N TYR A 10 -12.91 4.52 3.07
CA TYR A 10 -14.16 4.51 3.84
C TYR A 10 -14.75 3.10 3.94
N LYS A 11 -15.68 2.92 4.88
CA LYS A 11 -16.43 1.67 5.01
C LYS A 11 -17.58 1.65 3.99
N GLY A 12 -17.54 0.73 3.05
CA GLY A 12 -18.57 0.64 2.00
C GLY A 12 -18.53 1.86 1.08
N GLU A 13 -19.70 2.28 0.60
CA GLU A 13 -19.83 3.38 -0.37
C GLU A 13 -20.08 4.75 0.28
N SER A 14 -20.35 4.79 1.59
CA SER A 14 -20.72 6.01 2.30
C SER A 14 -19.49 6.81 2.72
N THR A 15 -19.41 8.06 2.26
CA THR A 15 -18.38 9.05 2.67
C THR A 15 -18.83 9.94 3.83
N SER A 16 -20.05 9.75 4.34
CA SER A 16 -20.62 10.50 5.46
C SER A 16 -20.05 10.10 6.82
N THR A 17 -19.35 8.96 6.90
CA THR A 17 -18.66 8.49 8.11
C THR A 17 -17.19 8.83 8.07
N ASN A 18 -16.53 8.86 9.23
CA ASN A 18 -15.08 9.02 9.29
C ASN A 18 -14.35 7.97 8.45
N PRO A 19 -13.25 8.33 7.78
CA PRO A 19 -12.45 7.35 7.05
C PRO A 19 -11.87 6.32 8.01
N LEU A 20 -11.69 5.10 7.52
CA LEU A 20 -11.01 4.02 8.22
C LEU A 20 -9.50 4.25 8.19
N LEU A 21 -8.97 4.65 7.03
CA LEU A 21 -7.54 4.87 6.80
C LEU A 21 -7.33 6.11 5.92
N CYS A 22 -6.21 6.77 6.13
CA CYS A 22 -5.62 7.75 5.23
C CYS A 22 -4.30 7.19 4.71
N VAL A 23 -4.15 7.10 3.38
CA VAL A 23 -2.93 6.61 2.73
C VAL A 23 -2.29 7.76 1.97
N ARG A 24 -1.04 8.06 2.31
CA ARG A 24 -0.30 9.18 1.72
C ARG A 24 0.89 8.68 0.93
N LYS A 25 0.98 9.10 -0.33
CA LYS A 25 2.14 8.77 -1.17
C LYS A 25 3.40 9.43 -0.60
N SER A 26 4.47 8.65 -0.49
CA SER A 26 5.78 9.17 -0.09
C SER A 26 6.35 10.02 -1.24
N MET A 27 6.75 11.24 -0.91
CA MET A 27 7.38 12.20 -1.84
C MET A 27 8.88 12.32 -1.60
N ASN A 28 9.47 11.40 -0.83
CA ASN A 28 10.86 11.50 -0.42
C ASN A 28 11.81 11.11 -1.57
N ILE A 29 12.31 12.13 -2.27
CA ILE A 29 13.27 12.00 -3.38
C ILE A 29 14.60 11.36 -2.93
N LEU A 30 14.97 11.46 -1.64
CA LEU A 30 16.20 10.87 -1.10
C LEU A 30 16.06 9.40 -0.71
N ASN A 31 14.86 8.95 -0.34
CA ASN A 31 14.60 7.57 0.09
C ASN A 31 13.48 6.95 -0.73
N ASN A 32 13.85 6.42 -1.91
CA ASN A 32 12.94 5.72 -2.83
C ASN A 32 12.46 4.36 -2.33
N LYS A 33 12.88 3.91 -1.12
CA LYS A 33 12.39 2.63 -0.59
C LYS A 33 10.96 2.73 -0.09
N CYS A 34 10.55 3.88 0.45
CA CYS A 34 9.20 4.07 0.98
C CYS A 34 8.26 4.59 -0.11
N LEU A 35 7.18 3.85 -0.38
CA LEU A 35 6.17 4.18 -1.38
C LEU A 35 5.01 5.00 -0.77
N ALA A 36 4.54 4.62 0.41
CA ALA A 36 3.39 5.26 1.04
C ALA A 36 3.34 5.02 2.56
N TYR A 37 2.66 5.93 3.25
CA TYR A 37 2.35 5.84 4.68
C TYR A 37 0.85 5.63 4.87
N VAL A 38 0.47 4.73 5.78
CA VAL A 38 -0.91 4.47 6.16
C VAL A 38 -1.13 4.97 7.59
N ILE A 39 -2.16 5.79 7.76
CA ILE A 39 -2.50 6.49 9.00
C ILE A 39 -3.97 6.15 9.34
N PRO A 40 -4.35 6.01 10.62
CA PRO A 40 -5.75 5.91 11.03
C PRO A 40 -6.58 7.10 10.52
N GLY A 41 -7.81 6.83 10.07
CA GLY A 41 -8.64 7.89 9.49
C GLY A 41 -9.25 8.88 10.50
N ASP A 42 -9.25 8.55 11.79
CA ASP A 42 -9.64 9.45 12.88
C ASP A 42 -8.57 10.50 13.21
N ASN A 43 -7.35 10.36 12.69
CA ASN A 43 -6.20 11.18 13.07
C ASN A 43 -5.51 11.85 11.87
N THR A 44 -6.31 12.42 10.96
CA THR A 44 -5.80 13.11 9.75
C THR A 44 -5.09 14.44 10.05
N SER A 45 -5.24 15.00 11.26
CA SER A 45 -4.66 16.28 11.68
C SER A 45 -3.22 16.19 12.18
N ASN A 46 -2.81 15.07 12.78
CA ASN A 46 -1.47 14.88 13.36
C ASN A 46 -0.57 14.05 12.43
N ARG A 47 0.10 14.75 11.51
CA ARG A 47 0.67 14.24 10.24
C ARG A 47 1.90 13.31 10.32
N SER A 48 2.46 13.04 11.50
CA SER A 48 3.74 12.30 11.62
C SER A 48 3.79 11.19 12.68
N ASN A 49 3.00 11.25 13.75
CA ASN A 49 3.19 10.34 14.89
C ASN A 49 2.30 9.09 14.90
N ASN A 50 1.45 8.89 13.89
CA ASN A 50 0.42 7.85 13.89
C ASN A 50 0.45 6.97 12.65
N VAL A 51 1.63 6.72 12.08
CA VAL A 51 1.77 5.77 10.97
C VAL A 51 1.54 4.37 11.52
N VAL A 52 0.50 3.69 11.04
CA VAL A 52 0.17 2.31 11.42
C VAL A 52 0.75 1.30 10.45
N TYR A 53 0.95 1.70 9.19
CA TYR A 53 1.73 0.90 8.24
C TYR A 53 2.62 1.77 7.36
N GLU A 54 3.80 1.24 7.06
CA GLU A 54 4.71 1.76 6.04
C GLU A 54 4.77 0.78 4.88
N ILE A 55 4.59 1.29 3.66
CA ILE A 55 4.70 0.49 2.44
C ILE A 55 6.04 0.79 1.79
N GLU A 56 6.86 -0.24 1.65
CA GLU A 56 8.17 -0.18 1.01
C GLU A 56 8.21 -0.96 -0.31
N GLY A 57 9.23 -0.69 -1.12
CA GLY A 57 9.61 -1.48 -2.30
C GLY A 57 9.21 -0.84 -3.63
N SER A 58 8.78 -1.65 -4.59
CA SER A 58 8.40 -1.17 -5.93
C SER A 58 7.13 -1.83 -6.43
N TYR A 59 6.06 -1.04 -6.59
CA TYR A 59 4.80 -1.55 -7.11
C TYR A 59 4.91 -1.92 -8.58
N SER A 60 5.65 -1.15 -9.39
CA SER A 60 5.85 -1.47 -10.81
C SER A 60 6.60 -2.79 -11.01
N GLN A 61 7.43 -3.20 -10.06
CA GLN A 61 8.11 -4.50 -10.05
C GLN A 61 7.39 -5.57 -9.22
N ARG A 62 6.19 -5.27 -8.68
CA ARG A 62 5.42 -6.18 -7.80
C ARG A 62 6.28 -6.74 -6.67
N SER A 63 7.04 -5.87 -6.02
CA SER A 63 7.92 -6.17 -4.90
C SER A 63 7.65 -5.16 -3.78
N CYS A 64 6.44 -5.19 -3.24
CA CYS A 64 6.05 -4.31 -2.13
C CYS A 64 5.96 -5.07 -0.82
N SER A 65 6.36 -4.42 0.27
CA SER A 65 6.21 -4.95 1.62
C SER A 65 5.49 -3.92 2.48
N VAL A 66 4.49 -4.38 3.22
CA VAL A 66 3.72 -3.56 4.17
C VAL A 66 4.20 -3.95 5.56
N TYR A 67 4.77 -2.99 6.27
CA TYR A 67 5.26 -3.16 7.64
C TYR A 67 4.35 -2.45 8.61
N ASP A 68 4.11 -3.06 9.78
CA ASP A 68 3.47 -2.38 10.90
C ASP A 68 4.43 -1.42 11.63
N ASP A 69 3.90 -0.71 12.62
CA ASP A 69 4.64 0.19 13.52
C ASP A 69 5.84 -0.48 14.23
N ARG A 70 5.79 -1.80 14.41
CA ARG A 70 6.86 -2.62 15.00
C ARG A 70 7.79 -3.23 13.96
N ARG A 71 7.74 -2.79 12.70
CA ARG A 71 8.55 -3.29 11.57
C ARG A 71 8.32 -4.78 11.27
N ARG A 72 7.16 -5.33 11.64
CA ARG A 72 6.77 -6.69 11.28
C ARG A 72 6.04 -6.68 9.94
N LEU A 73 6.32 -7.68 9.11
CA LEU A 73 5.67 -7.83 7.82
C LEU A 73 4.17 -8.13 8.03
N ALA A 74 3.31 -7.26 7.54
CA ALA A 74 1.85 -7.39 7.63
C ALA A 74 1.24 -7.91 6.32
N ALA A 75 1.76 -7.46 5.18
CA ALA A 75 1.40 -7.97 3.87
C ALA A 75 2.54 -7.78 2.86
N GLU A 76 2.48 -8.52 1.76
CA GLU A 76 3.49 -8.46 0.72
C GLU A 76 2.89 -8.67 -0.68
N ILE A 77 3.33 -7.86 -1.63
CA ILE A 77 3.05 -8.02 -3.05
C ILE A 77 4.29 -8.59 -3.70
N LYS A 78 4.16 -9.78 -4.30
CA LYS A 78 5.23 -10.51 -4.97
C LYS A 78 4.84 -10.87 -6.40
N LYS A 79 5.79 -10.85 -7.33
CA LYS A 79 5.59 -11.41 -8.67
C LYS A 79 5.11 -12.86 -8.58
N LYS A 80 4.18 -13.24 -9.45
CA LYS A 80 3.83 -14.65 -9.60
C LYS A 80 4.84 -15.29 -10.55
N GLU A 81 5.56 -16.27 -10.06
CA GLU A 81 6.46 -17.11 -10.85
C GLU A 81 5.78 -18.41 -11.25
N ALA A 82 6.21 -18.98 -12.37
CA ALA A 82 5.77 -20.30 -12.81
C ALA A 82 6.23 -21.35 -11.80
N VAL A 83 5.40 -22.38 -11.58
CA VAL A 83 5.58 -23.41 -10.53
C VAL A 83 6.94 -24.14 -10.65
N ASN A 84 7.54 -24.14 -11.84
CA ASN A 84 8.77 -24.88 -12.15
C ASN A 84 10.02 -23.98 -12.20
N GLY A 85 10.03 -22.84 -11.50
CA GLY A 85 11.18 -21.92 -11.47
C GLY A 85 11.44 -21.20 -12.80
N GLY A 86 10.40 -21.04 -13.61
CA GLY A 86 10.46 -20.38 -14.92
C GLY A 86 10.27 -18.86 -14.87
N VAL A 87 10.11 -18.26 -16.05
CA VAL A 87 9.89 -16.81 -16.24
C VAL A 87 8.62 -16.36 -15.50
N ALA A 88 8.69 -15.22 -14.80
CA ALA A 88 7.52 -14.62 -14.15
C ALA A 88 6.42 -14.30 -15.16
N TYR A 89 5.15 -14.32 -14.73
CA TYR A 89 3.98 -14.03 -15.56
C TYR A 89 3.81 -12.53 -15.89
N GLY A 90 4.92 -11.83 -16.13
CA GLY A 90 4.95 -10.37 -16.19
C GLY A 90 4.55 -9.72 -14.87
N ASN A 91 4.16 -8.44 -14.94
CA ASN A 91 3.73 -7.68 -13.76
C ASN A 91 2.20 -7.62 -13.60
N ASP A 92 1.45 -8.19 -14.55
CA ASP A 92 -0.02 -8.21 -14.49
C ASP A 92 -0.54 -9.28 -13.52
N ILE A 93 0.23 -10.36 -13.34
CA ILE A 93 -0.11 -11.44 -12.43
C ILE A 93 0.87 -11.45 -11.25
N PHE A 94 0.34 -11.18 -10.07
CA PHE A 94 1.09 -11.13 -8.82
C PHE A 94 0.34 -11.85 -7.70
N ARG A 95 1.03 -12.07 -6.58
CA ARG A 95 0.48 -12.62 -5.34
C ARG A 95 0.42 -11.52 -4.30
N LEU A 96 -0.71 -11.41 -3.61
CA LEU A 96 -0.83 -10.68 -2.36
C LEU A 96 -0.80 -11.71 -1.23
N VAL A 97 0.23 -11.65 -0.38
CA VAL A 97 0.37 -12.49 0.81
C VAL A 97 0.02 -11.65 2.02
N VAL A 98 -1.02 -12.03 2.76
CA VAL A 98 -1.50 -11.31 3.94
C VAL A 98 -1.13 -12.11 5.19
N GLN A 99 -0.43 -11.50 6.13
CA GLN A 99 -0.05 -12.15 7.38
C GLN A 99 -1.24 -12.16 8.36
N PRO A 100 -1.68 -13.34 8.84
CA PRO A 100 -2.80 -13.45 9.77
C PRO A 100 -2.55 -12.61 11.03
N GLY A 101 -3.59 -11.90 11.48
CA GLY A 101 -3.54 -11.10 12.71
C GLY A 101 -2.73 -9.80 12.64
N HIS A 102 -2.10 -9.49 11.50
CA HIS A 102 -1.30 -8.26 11.35
C HIS A 102 -2.04 -7.17 10.57
N ILE A 103 -2.80 -7.54 9.55
CA ILE A 103 -3.65 -6.63 8.79
C ILE A 103 -4.92 -7.34 8.34
N ARG A 104 -6.03 -6.61 8.28
CA ARG A 104 -7.30 -7.13 7.73
C ARG A 104 -7.18 -7.29 6.21
N THR A 105 -7.76 -8.34 5.65
CA THR A 105 -7.64 -8.65 4.22
C THR A 105 -8.26 -7.57 3.33
N ASP A 106 -9.35 -6.94 3.77
CA ASP A 106 -9.98 -5.82 3.06
C ASP A 106 -9.06 -4.59 3.00
N PHE A 107 -8.34 -4.29 4.09
CA PHE A 107 -7.33 -3.24 4.10
C PHE A 107 -6.18 -3.57 3.17
N ALA A 108 -5.65 -4.80 3.20
CA ALA A 108 -4.58 -5.21 2.28
C ALA A 108 -4.98 -5.04 0.80
N MET A 109 -6.21 -5.42 0.44
CA MET A 109 -6.74 -5.19 -0.91
C MET A 109 -6.91 -3.71 -1.26
N ALA A 110 -7.39 -2.89 -0.31
CA ALA A 110 -7.47 -1.45 -0.50
C ALA A 110 -6.09 -0.84 -0.79
N LEU A 111 -5.04 -1.28 -0.10
CA LEU A 111 -3.67 -0.82 -0.37
C LEU A 111 -3.21 -1.19 -1.78
N VAL A 112 -3.54 -2.38 -2.30
CA VAL A 112 -3.23 -2.75 -3.69
C VAL A 112 -3.88 -1.79 -4.68
N ILE A 113 -5.18 -1.49 -4.51
CA ILE A 113 -5.91 -0.56 -5.38
C ILE A 113 -5.28 0.82 -5.35
N LEU A 114 -4.90 1.32 -4.17
CA LEU A 114 -4.28 2.62 -4.01
C LEU A 114 -2.88 2.68 -4.63
N LEU A 115 -2.07 1.63 -4.46
CA LEU A 115 -0.77 1.53 -5.14
C LEU A 115 -0.94 1.49 -6.67
N ASP A 116 -2.00 0.87 -7.18
CA ASP A 116 -2.33 0.89 -8.60
C ASP A 116 -2.68 2.30 -9.09
N GLN A 117 -3.49 3.04 -8.35
CA GLN A 117 -3.78 4.44 -8.67
C GLN A 117 -2.54 5.33 -8.61
N MET A 118 -1.63 5.09 -7.65
CA MET A 118 -0.42 5.88 -7.45
C MET A 118 0.69 5.61 -8.47
N PHE A 119 0.82 4.36 -8.95
CA PHE A 119 1.99 3.86 -9.67
C PHE A 119 1.67 2.96 -10.89
N GLY A 120 0.39 2.64 -11.14
CA GLY A 120 -0.04 1.76 -12.23
C GLY A 120 -0.11 2.43 -13.61
N SER A 121 0.08 3.75 -13.71
CA SER A 121 -0.15 4.57 -14.90
C SER A 121 0.77 4.33 -16.10
N SER A 122 1.70 3.36 -16.05
CA SER A 122 2.66 3.12 -17.14
C SER A 122 2.13 2.22 -18.27
N ARG A 123 0.86 1.81 -18.28
CA ARG A 123 0.31 0.82 -19.24
C ARG A 123 -1.01 1.21 -19.91
N ARG A 124 -1.29 2.49 -20.13
CA ARG A 124 -2.38 2.90 -21.03
C ARG A 124 -1.81 3.33 -22.38
#